data_AF-F7SAZ1-F1
#
_entry.id   AF-F7SAZ1-F1
#
_cell.length_a   1.000
_cell.length_b   1.000
_cell.length_c   1.000
_cell.angle_alpha   90.00
_cell.angle_beta   90.00
_cell.angle_gamma   90.00
#
_symmetry.space_group_name_H-M   'P 1'
#
loop_
_entity.id
_entity.type
_entity.pdbx_description
1 polymer ?
#
loop_
_entity_poly.entity_id
_entity_poly.type
_entity_poly.pdbx_seq_one_letter_code
_entity_poly.pdbx_strand_id
1 'polypeptide(L)' 'MTDERMALIELVEKQADGDLVRAMLAFAAERIMETEVKALTGATKGERSPQREVQRNGNRPRAWDTRTG' A
#
# COMPACT_ATOMS: atom_id res chain seq x y z
N MET A 1 3.95 3.50 10.45
CA MET A 1 2.97 3.43 11.56
C MET A 1 2.19 4.72 11.73
N THR A 2 2.80 5.88 12.00
CA THR A 2 2.06 7.14 12.22
C THR A 2 1.38 7.64 10.94
N ASP A 3 2.11 7.73 9.83
CA ASP A 3 1.58 8.22 8.55
C ASP A 3 0.44 7.35 8.02
N GLU A 4 0.58 6.04 8.22
CA GLU A 4 -0.40 5.04 7.83
C GLU A 4 -1.70 5.16 8.62
N ARG A 5 -1.59 5.45 9.92
CA ARG A 5 -2.74 5.69 10.79
C ARG A 5 -3.44 6.99 10.41
N MET A 6 -2.68 8.03 10.08
CA MET A 6 -3.24 9.30 9.59
C MET A 6 -3.97 9.13 8.26
N ALA A 7 -3.38 8.39 7.31
CA ALA A 7 -4.01 8.10 6.03
C ALA A 7 -5.33 7.31 6.18
N LEU A 8 -5.39 6.36 7.13
CA LEU A 8 -6.61 5.62 7.41
C LEU A 8 -7.70 6.51 8.04
N ILE A 9 -7.32 7.39 8.96
CA ILE A 9 -8.26 8.32 9.60
C ILE A 9 -8.85 9.28 8.57
N GLU A 10 -7.99 9.86 7.70
CA GLU A 10 -8.44 10.75 6.63
C GLU A 10 -9.41 10.05 5.66
N LEU A 11 -9.19 8.76 5.40
CA LEU A 11 -10.09 7.98 4.55
C LEU A 11 -11.47 7.79 5.21
N VAL A 12 -11.49 7.52 6.51
CA VAL A 12 -12.74 7.33 7.28
C VAL A 12 -13.54 8.64 7.39
N GLU A 13 -12.87 9.79 7.43
CA GLU A 13 -13.52 11.11 7.52
C GLU A 13 -14.25 11.52 6.23
N LYS A 14 -13.94 10.93 5.07
CA LYS A 14 -14.50 11.31 3.75
C LYS A 14 -15.92 10.77 3.43
N GLN A 15 -16.67 10.30 4.44
CA GLN A 15 -18.08 9.85 4.36
C GLN A 15 -18.28 8.48 3.66
N ALA A 16 -19.33 7.75 4.07
CA ALA A 16 -19.49 6.30 3.89
C ALA A 16 -20.40 5.92 2.71
N ASP A 17 -19.89 5.99 1.50
CA ASP A 17 -20.54 5.43 0.30
C ASP A 17 -19.73 4.26 -0.28
N GLY A 18 -20.20 3.62 -1.36
CA GLY A 18 -19.52 2.48 -2.01
C GLY A 18 -18.06 2.75 -2.39
N ASP A 19 -17.69 4.02 -2.61
CA ASP A 19 -16.32 4.46 -2.90
C ASP A 19 -15.38 4.32 -1.69
N LEU A 20 -15.90 4.38 -0.46
CA LEU A 20 -15.11 4.17 0.75
C LEU A 20 -14.55 2.74 0.80
N VAL A 21 -15.38 1.73 0.47
CA VAL A 21 -14.96 0.33 0.51
C VAL A 21 -13.88 0.06 -0.55
N ARG A 22 -14.04 0.61 -1.74
CA ARG A 22 -13.02 0.54 -2.81
C ARG A 22 -11.70 1.17 -2.36
N ALA A 23 -11.77 2.34 -1.73
CA ALA A 23 -10.58 3.03 -1.24
C ALA A 23 -9.92 2.31 -0.05
N MET A 24 -10.69 1.71 0.85
CA MET A 24 -10.16 0.86 1.94
C MET A 24 -9.47 -0.39 1.39
N LEU A 25 -10.05 -1.01 0.37
CA LEU A 25 -9.45 -2.16 -0.30
C LEU A 25 -8.13 -1.78 -0.98
N ALA A 26 -8.09 -0.67 -1.71
CA ALA A 26 -6.88 -0.14 -2.32
C ALA A 26 -5.80 0.14 -1.25
N PHE A 27 -6.17 0.81 -0.17
CA PHE A 27 -5.28 1.09 0.96
C PHE A 27 -4.71 -0.18 1.59
N ALA A 28 -5.55 -1.19 1.84
CA ALA A 28 -5.10 -2.46 2.40
C ALA A 28 -4.16 -3.21 1.44
N ALA A 29 -4.49 -3.24 0.15
CA ALA A 29 -3.72 -3.96 -0.85
C ALA A 29 -2.32 -3.34 -1.08
N GLU A 30 -2.21 -2.01 -1.10
CA GLU A 30 -0.90 -1.33 -1.17
C GLU A 30 0.04 -1.73 -0.02
N ARG A 31 -0.51 -1.95 1.18
CA ARG A 31 0.27 -2.34 2.37
C ARG A 31 0.74 -3.78 2.30
N ILE A 32 -0.12 -4.68 1.81
CA ILE A 32 0.24 -6.08 1.58
C ILE A 32 1.38 -6.13 0.56
N MET A 33 1.23 -5.43 -0.57
CA MET A 33 2.29 -5.36 -1.60
C MET A 33 3.59 -4.76 -1.06
N GLU A 34 3.54 -3.69 -0.26
CA GLU A 34 4.75 -3.10 0.32
C GLU A 34 5.45 -4.06 1.29
N THR A 35 4.67 -4.87 2.03
CA THR A 35 5.20 -5.89 2.95
C THR A 35 5.87 -7.03 2.17
N GLU A 36 5.25 -7.49 1.09
CA GLU A 36 5.81 -8.51 0.20
C GLU A 36 7.10 -8.01 -0.48
N VAL A 37 7.10 -6.79 -1.01
CA VAL A 37 8.29 -6.20 -1.64
C VAL A 37 9.40 -6.00 -0.62
N LYS A 38 9.09 -5.60 0.61
CA LYS A 38 10.08 -5.54 1.70
C LYS A 38 10.70 -6.91 1.95
N ALA A 39 9.89 -7.97 2.02
CA ALA A 39 10.37 -9.33 2.25
C ALA A 39 11.31 -9.79 1.12
N LEU A 40 10.95 -9.51 -0.15
CA LEU A 40 11.78 -9.83 -1.32
C LEU A 40 13.05 -8.97 -1.42
N THR A 41 12.98 -7.72 -0.97
CA THR A 41 14.11 -6.78 -1.08
C THR A 41 15.11 -6.94 0.08
N GLY A 42 14.67 -7.46 1.22
CA GLY A 42 15.45 -7.50 2.47
C GLY A 42 15.58 -6.14 3.17
N ALA A 43 14.89 -5.10 2.66
CA ALA A 43 14.95 -3.74 3.19
C ALA A 43 13.70 -2.93 2.83
N THR A 44 13.33 -1.99 3.69
CA THR A 44 12.24 -1.05 3.40
C THR A 44 12.63 -0.01 2.33
N LYS A 45 11.67 0.80 1.91
CA LYS A 45 11.89 1.82 0.87
C LYS A 45 12.81 2.91 1.40
N GLY A 46 13.92 3.16 0.70
CA GLY A 46 14.90 4.19 1.08
C GLY A 46 15.86 3.80 2.22
N GLU A 47 15.66 2.65 2.87
CA GLU A 47 16.51 2.19 3.96
C GLU A 47 17.88 1.70 3.46
N ARG A 48 18.96 2.16 4.09
CA ARG A 48 20.29 1.58 3.84
C ARG A 48 20.43 0.35 4.72
N SER A 49 20.50 -0.82 4.09
CA SER A 49 20.63 -2.11 4.78
C SER A 49 21.61 -3.00 4.02
N PRO A 50 22.55 -3.67 4.71
CA PRO A 50 23.43 -4.66 4.09
C PRO A 50 22.71 -5.96 3.71
N GLN A 51 21.49 -6.18 4.22
CA GLN A 51 20.62 -7.30 3.83
C GLN A 51 19.84 -7.05 2.53
N ARG A 52 20.05 -5.89 1.88
CA ARG A 52 19.35 -5.56 0.63
C ARG A 52 19.85 -6.43 -0.53
N GLU A 53 18.95 -7.21 -1.11
CA GLU A 53 19.27 -8.11 -2.23
C GLU A 53 19.00 -7.49 -3.60
N VAL A 54 17.95 -6.66 -3.72
CA VAL A 54 17.52 -6.05 -4.99
C VAL A 54 17.11 -4.58 -4.83
N GLN A 55 16.86 -3.89 -5.94
CA GLN A 55 16.41 -2.49 -5.96
C GLN A 55 15.00 -2.37 -6.55
N ARG A 56 14.21 -1.43 -6.02
CA ARG A 56 12.86 -1.13 -6.53
C ARG A 56 12.96 -0.36 -7.85
N ASN A 57 12.23 -0.78 -8.88
CA ASN A 57 12.25 -0.18 -10.22
C ASN A 57 10.92 0.50 -10.58
N GLY A 58 10.48 1.43 -9.71
CA GLY A 58 9.21 2.13 -9.88
C GLY A 58 7.99 1.22 -9.81
N ASN A 59 6.83 1.76 -10.19
CA ASN A 59 5.55 1.08 -10.16
C ASN A 59 4.91 1.12 -11.55
N ARG A 60 4.01 0.17 -11.83
CA ARG A 60 3.19 0.16 -13.05
C ARG A 60 1.70 0.17 -12.67
N PRO A 61 0.88 1.03 -13.29
CA PRO A 61 -0.55 1.01 -13.05
C PRO A 61 -1.16 -0.31 -13.54
N ARG A 62 -2.07 -0.87 -12.75
CA ARG A 62 -2.86 -2.06 -13.10
C ARG A 62 -4.29 -1.84 -12.62
N ALA A 63 -5.25 -1.89 -13.54
CA ALA A 63 -6.66 -1.89 -13.19
C ALA A 63 -7.03 -3.23 -12.53
N TRP A 64 -7.81 -3.18 -11.47
CA TRP A 64 -8.34 -4.36 -10.78
C TRP A 64 -9.84 -4.42 -10.98
N ASP A 65 -10.31 -5.59 -11.39
CA ASP A 65 -11.73 -5.90 -11.41
C ASP A 65 -12.08 -6.56 -10.08
N THR A 66 -12.81 -5.83 -9.22
CA THR A 66 -13.14 -6.27 -7.87
C THR A 66 -14.64 -6.27 -7.65
N ARG A 67 -15.12 -6.94 -6.60
CA ARG A 67 -16.55 -6.92 -6.25
C ARG A 67 -17.05 -5.54 -5.82
N THR A 68 -16.15 -4.65 -5.42
CA THR A 68 -16.47 -3.24 -5.14
C THR A 68 -16.54 -2.40 -6.43
N GLY A 69 -16.49 -3.07 -7.57
CA GLY A 69 -16.36 -2.54 -8.92
C GLY A 69 -14.94 -2.14 -9.26
#